data_AF-E2BQB1-F1
#
_entry.id   AF-E2BQB1-F1
#
_cell.length_a   1.000
_cell.length_b   1.000
_cell.length_c   1.000
_cell.angle_alpha   90.00
_cell.angle_beta   90.00
_cell.angle_gamma   90.00
#
_symmetry.space_group_name_H-M   'P 1'
#
loop_
_entity.id
_entity.type
_entity.pdbx_description
1 polymer ?
#
loop_
_entity_poly.entity_id
_entity_poly.type
_entity_poly.pdbx_seq_one_letter_code
_entity_poly.pdbx_strand_id
1 'polypeptide(L)'
;MDEHEKNLMTGTLEQRKEAFKEDEELMRETTKFVTDVIETAATEASKRKVQSEGADAGEGSRLKGGDTIAGWNNRARGFCNRILNALCPCFSNHGKS
;
A
#
# COMPACT_ATOMS: atom_id res chain seq x y z
N MET A 1 1.37 -4.48 45.10
CA MET A 1 0.68 -3.98 43.92
C MET A 1 -0.01 -2.71 44.31
N ASP A 2 0.47 -1.61 43.75
CA ASP A 2 -0.04 -0.26 44.02
C ASP A 2 -1.48 -0.11 43.53
N GLU A 3 -2.25 0.84 44.07
CA GLU A 3 -3.63 1.09 43.63
C GLU A 3 -3.68 1.54 42.17
N HIS A 4 -2.70 2.33 41.74
CA HIS A 4 -2.53 2.75 40.35
C HIS A 4 -2.28 1.55 39.43
N GLU A 5 -1.40 0.65 39.84
CA GLU A 5 -1.08 -0.59 39.12
C GLU A 5 -2.31 -1.51 39.02
N LYS A 6 -3.14 -1.57 40.09
CA LYS A 6 -4.40 -2.33 40.10
C LYS A 6 -5.42 -1.72 39.15
N ASN A 7 -5.52 -0.40 39.12
CA ASN A 7 -6.40 0.32 38.21
C ASN A 7 -5.99 0.07 36.77
N LEU A 8 -4.70 0.07 36.43
CA LEU A 8 -4.17 -0.27 35.11
C LEU A 8 -4.49 -1.71 34.66
N MET A 9 -4.38 -2.70 35.55
CA MET A 9 -4.54 -4.11 35.16
C MET A 9 -5.99 -4.61 35.24
N THR A 10 -6.74 -4.17 36.23
CA THR A 10 -8.04 -4.78 36.62
C THR A 10 -9.17 -3.78 36.80
N GLY A 11 -8.90 -2.49 36.67
CA GLY A 11 -9.91 -1.44 36.73
C GLY A 11 -10.88 -1.47 35.55
N THR A 12 -11.96 -0.70 35.68
CA THR A 12 -12.88 -0.42 34.55
C THR A 12 -12.11 0.25 33.40
N LEU A 13 -12.70 0.28 32.20
CA LEU A 13 -12.05 0.91 31.03
C LEU A 13 -11.64 2.37 31.31
N GLU A 14 -12.51 3.13 31.99
CA GLU A 14 -12.21 4.53 32.26
C GLU A 14 -11.14 4.72 33.33
N GLN A 15 -11.15 3.90 34.39
CA GLN A 15 -10.07 3.88 35.37
C GLN A 15 -8.72 3.49 34.74
N ARG A 16 -8.72 2.53 33.81
CA ARG A 16 -7.51 2.16 33.07
C ARG A 16 -7.01 3.29 32.18
N LYS A 17 -7.92 4.03 31.53
CA LYS A 17 -7.56 5.17 30.68
C LYS A 17 -7.03 6.35 31.50
N GLU A 18 -7.55 6.56 32.70
CA GLU A 18 -7.08 7.62 33.59
C GLU A 18 -5.71 7.26 34.16
N ALA A 19 -5.55 6.07 34.74
CA ALA A 19 -4.26 5.59 35.25
C ALA A 19 -3.17 5.54 34.15
N PHE A 20 -3.53 5.14 32.91
CA PHE A 20 -2.58 5.19 31.79
C PHE A 20 -2.08 6.61 31.49
N LYS A 21 -2.93 7.63 31.65
CA LYS A 21 -2.57 9.03 31.38
C LYS A 21 -1.80 9.69 32.52
N GLU A 22 -2.01 9.23 33.75
CA GLU A 22 -1.35 9.75 34.95
C GLU A 22 0.12 9.30 35.04
N ASP A 23 0.46 8.17 34.43
CA ASP A 23 1.83 7.68 34.35
C ASP A 23 2.67 8.47 33.33
N GLU A 24 3.42 9.45 33.82
CA GLU A 24 4.24 10.35 33.01
C GLU A 24 5.35 9.62 32.24
N GLU A 25 5.98 8.61 32.85
CA GLU A 25 7.02 7.81 32.20
C GLU A 25 6.44 6.97 31.06
N LEU A 26 5.33 6.29 31.33
CA LEU A 26 4.61 5.50 30.33
C LEU A 26 4.12 6.37 29.16
N MET A 27 3.57 7.55 29.43
CA MET A 27 3.12 8.49 28.40
C MET A 27 4.27 9.03 27.55
N ARG A 28 5.42 9.32 28.19
CA ARG A 28 6.65 9.73 27.49
C ARG A 28 7.15 8.62 26.57
N GLU A 29 7.23 7.39 27.05
CA GLU A 29 7.66 6.24 26.25
C GLU A 29 6.68 5.92 25.12
N THR A 30 5.38 5.99 25.38
CA THR A 30 4.33 5.80 24.36
C THR A 30 4.46 6.84 23.25
N THR A 31 4.66 8.11 23.61
CA THR A 31 4.82 9.20 22.64
C THR A 31 6.08 9.01 21.79
N LYS A 32 7.18 8.59 22.42
CA LYS A 32 8.41 8.26 21.71
C LYS A 32 8.20 7.12 20.73
N PHE A 33 7.59 6.02 21.17
CA PHE A 33 7.29 4.88 20.30
C PHE A 33 6.44 5.27 19.09
N VAL A 34 5.38 6.06 19.29
CA VAL A 34 4.54 6.54 18.18
C VAL A 34 5.35 7.38 17.20
N THR A 35 6.21 8.27 17.70
CA THR A 35 7.12 9.07 16.87
C THR A 35 8.06 8.19 16.05
N ASP A 36 8.73 7.22 16.70
CA ASP A 36 9.68 6.31 16.05
C ASP A 36 9.01 5.50 14.93
N VAL A 37 7.76 5.05 15.15
CA VAL A 37 6.97 4.34 14.13
C VAL A 37 6.67 5.24 12.92
N ILE A 38 6.27 6.49 13.16
CA ILE A 38 5.99 7.45 12.08
C ILE A 38 7.26 7.74 11.28
N GLU A 39 8.37 8.02 11.95
CA GLU A 39 9.66 8.30 11.30
C GLU A 39 10.15 7.10 10.49
N THR A 40 10.02 5.89 11.04
CA THR A 40 10.37 4.66 10.34
C THR A 40 9.50 4.47 9.10
N ALA A 41 8.19 4.64 9.23
CA ALA A 41 7.27 4.53 8.09
C ALA A 41 7.59 5.57 7.00
N ALA A 42 7.87 6.81 7.38
CA ALA A 42 8.26 7.88 6.44
C ALA A 42 9.58 7.57 5.74
N THR A 43 10.55 7.03 6.47
CA THR A 43 11.86 6.63 5.94
C THR A 43 11.71 5.49 4.95
N GLU A 44 10.97 4.44 5.30
CA GLU A 44 10.73 3.28 4.42
C GLU A 44 9.93 3.67 3.17
N ALA A 45 8.93 4.55 3.29
CA ALA A 45 8.20 5.09 2.14
C ALA A 45 9.12 5.90 1.22
N SER A 46 10.00 6.72 1.78
CA SER A 46 10.98 7.51 1.02
C SER A 46 12.00 6.64 0.31
N LYS A 47 12.50 5.58 0.97
CA LYS A 47 13.39 4.58 0.34
C LYS A 47 12.73 3.91 -0.87
N ARG A 48 11.45 3.53 -0.76
CA ARG A 48 10.69 2.93 -1.88
C ARG A 48 10.55 3.89 -3.06
N LYS A 49 10.35 5.19 -2.80
CA LYS A 49 10.30 6.21 -3.85
C LYS A 49 11.64 6.31 -4.59
N VAL A 50 12.75 6.43 -3.86
CA VAL A 50 14.09 6.51 -4.44
C VAL A 50 14.46 5.24 -5.23
N GLN A 51 14.13 4.06 -4.70
CA GLN A 51 14.35 2.79 -5.41
C GLN A 51 13.47 2.66 -6.67
N SER A 52 12.25 3.20 -6.66
CA SER A 52 11.39 3.23 -7.85
C SER A 52 11.87 4.20 -8.93
N GLU A 53 12.60 5.25 -8.55
CA GLU A 53 13.19 6.23 -9.47
C GLU A 53 14.52 5.71 -10.06
N GLY A 54 15.29 4.91 -9.31
CA GLY A 54 16.54 4.27 -9.77
C GLY A 54 16.35 3.01 -10.63
N ALA A 55 15.17 2.40 -10.61
CA ALA A 55 14.84 1.23 -11.42
C ALA A 55 14.31 1.57 -12.84
N ASP A 56 14.19 2.86 -13.20
CA ASP A 56 13.71 3.28 -14.53
C ASP A 56 14.80 3.19 -15.63
N ALA A 57 16.01 2.71 -15.29
CA ALA A 57 17.12 2.55 -16.23
C ALA A 57 17.41 1.08 -16.65
N GLY A 58 16.70 0.09 -16.11
CA GLY A 58 16.96 -1.32 -16.39
C GLY A 58 15.68 -2.16 -16.42
N GLU A 59 15.28 -2.55 -17.63
CA GLU A 59 14.21 -3.51 -17.94
C GLU A 59 12.80 -3.20 -17.41
N GLY A 60 11.99 -2.61 -18.30
CA GLY A 60 10.60 -3.03 -18.48
C GLY A 60 9.69 -2.93 -17.26
N SER A 61 9.50 -1.71 -16.73
CA SER A 61 8.45 -1.39 -15.76
C SER A 61 7.06 -1.65 -16.34
N ARG A 62 6.60 -2.89 -16.20
CA ARG A 62 5.33 -3.42 -16.71
C ARG A 62 4.11 -2.93 -15.92
N LEU A 63 4.25 -1.86 -15.12
CA LEU A 63 3.17 -1.31 -14.28
C LEU A 63 3.06 0.22 -14.33
N LYS A 64 3.88 0.94 -15.12
CA LYS A 64 3.82 2.40 -15.22
C LYS A 64 3.03 2.80 -16.47
N GLY A 65 1.71 2.96 -16.32
CA GLY A 65 0.84 3.52 -17.37
C GLY A 65 -0.56 2.91 -17.46
N GLY A 66 -1.19 2.56 -16.34
CA GLY A 66 -2.55 2.00 -16.30
C GLY A 66 -3.68 3.02 -16.41
N ASP A 67 -3.42 4.32 -16.25
CA ASP A 67 -4.46 5.35 -16.09
C ASP A 67 -4.46 6.42 -17.20
N THR A 68 -3.89 6.13 -18.38
CA THR A 68 -4.08 6.99 -19.55
C THR A 68 -5.15 6.41 -20.47
N ILE A 69 -5.98 7.27 -21.06
CA ILE A 69 -7.03 6.91 -22.03
C ILE A 69 -6.47 6.01 -23.16
N ALA A 70 -5.21 6.25 -23.57
CA ALA A 70 -4.51 5.44 -24.56
C ALA A 70 -4.26 3.98 -24.09
N GLY A 71 -3.88 3.78 -22.83
CA GLY A 71 -3.68 2.45 -22.24
C GLY A 71 -4.97 1.65 -22.17
N TRP A 72 -6.08 2.30 -21.81
CA TRP A 72 -7.40 1.67 -21.79
C TRP A 72 -7.88 1.27 -23.19
N ASN A 73 -7.70 2.16 -24.18
CA ASN A 73 -8.07 1.89 -25.58
C ASN A 73 -7.29 0.68 -26.14
N ASN A 74 -5.98 0.63 -25.91
CA ASN A 74 -5.15 -0.49 -26.35
C ASN A 74 -5.58 -1.82 -25.71
N ARG A 75 -5.98 -1.79 -24.43
CA ARG A 75 -6.46 -2.99 -23.72
C ARG A 75 -7.82 -3.46 -24.24
N ALA A 76 -8.74 -2.53 -24.49
CA ALA A 76 -10.06 -2.81 -25.07
C ALA A 76 -9.93 -3.39 -26.48
N ARG A 77 -9.08 -2.79 -27.34
CA ARG A 77 -8.79 -3.31 -28.69
C ARG A 77 -8.20 -4.72 -28.64
N GLY A 78 -7.26 -4.97 -27.74
CA GLY A 78 -6.66 -6.30 -27.55
C GLY A 78 -7.67 -7.37 -27.11
N PHE A 79 -8.61 -7.01 -26.22
CA PHE A 79 -9.69 -7.90 -25.82
C PHE A 79 -10.64 -8.20 -26.98
N CYS A 80 -11.11 -7.17 -27.69
CA CYS A 80 -11.99 -7.34 -28.85
C CYS A 80 -11.35 -8.22 -29.92
N ASN A 81 -10.06 -8.03 -30.24
CA ASN A 81 -9.36 -8.87 -31.21
C ASN A 81 -9.28 -10.35 -30.79
N ARG A 82 -9.11 -10.65 -29.50
CA ARG A 82 -9.12 -12.03 -29.00
C ARG A 82 -10.49 -12.67 -29.11
N ILE A 83 -11.54 -11.93 -28.76
CA ILE A 83 -12.92 -12.41 -28.88
C ILE A 83 -13.29 -12.63 -30.35
N LEU A 84 -12.93 -11.70 -31.24
CA LEU A 84 -13.17 -11.85 -32.69
C LEU A 84 -12.40 -13.05 -33.26
N ASN A 85 -11.15 -13.27 -32.88
CA ASN A 85 -10.38 -14.44 -33.31
C ASN A 85 -10.93 -15.76 -32.75
N ALA A 86 -11.52 -15.75 -31.54
CA ALA A 86 -12.12 -16.93 -30.94
C ALA A 86 -13.50 -17.28 -31.55
N LEU A 87 -14.29 -16.26 -31.90
CA LEU A 87 -15.61 -16.42 -32.52
C LEU A 87 -15.55 -16.68 -34.02
N CYS A 88 -14.50 -16.21 -34.70
CA CYS A 88 -14.30 -16.44 -36.12
C CYS A 88 -12.80 -16.61 -36.44
N PRO A 89 -12.27 -17.83 -36.37
CA PRO A 89 -10.86 -18.12 -36.69
C PRO A 89 -10.45 -17.73 -38.13
N CYS A 90 -11.44 -17.51 -39.00
CA CYS A 90 -11.26 -17.30 -40.44
C CYS A 90 -10.76 -15.90 -40.82
N PHE A 91 -10.85 -14.88 -39.94
CA PHE A 91 -10.39 -13.52 -40.29
C PHE A 91 -8.87 -13.34 -40.34
N SER A 92 -8.08 -14.28 -39.80
CA SER A 92 -6.62 -14.26 -39.97
C SER A 92 -6.15 -14.86 -41.31
N ASN A 93 -7.06 -15.35 -42.16
CA ASN A 93 -6.74 -15.94 -43.46
C ASN A 93 -7.55 -15.31 -44.61
N HIS A 94 -7.29 -14.04 -44.91
CA HIS A 94 -7.53 -13.43 -46.23
C HIS A 94 -6.44 -12.37 -46.49
N GLY A 95 -5.52 -12.46 -47.44
CA GLY A 95 -5.14 -13.48 -48.41
C GLY A 95 -3.89 -12.95 -49.10
N LYS A 96 -2.79 -13.73 -49.11
CA LYS A 96 -1.76 -13.55 -50.13
C LYS A 96 -2.31 -14.19 -51.41
N SER A 97 -2.65 -13.35 -52.38
CA SER A 97 -2.58 -13.68 -53.80
C SER A 97 -2.06 -12.47 -54.54
#